data_AF-A0A0P9MQM0-F1
#
_entry.id   AF-A0A0P9MQM0-F1
#
_cell.length_a   1.000
_cell.length_b   1.000
_cell.length_c   1.000
_cell.angle_alpha   90.00
_cell.angle_beta   90.00
_cell.angle_gamma   90.00
#
_symmetry.space_group_name_H-M   'P 1'
#
loop_
_entity.id
_entity.type
_entity.pdbx_description
1 polymer ?
#
loop_
_entity_poly.entity_id
_entity_poly.type
_entity_poly.pdbx_seq_one_letter_code
_entity_poly.pdbx_strand_id
1 'polypeptide(L)'
;MKLSNLTSLLVCGAALIPLGAHAAMDSATRNTFTKECVAAATQQGVNDKAAVAAHCECGAKQVEAHFTDKEIASLSDTNATPPAALTAKVEKLVRENCTGTK
;
A
#
# COMPACT_ATOMS: atom_id res chain seq x y z
N MET A 1 -7.44 46.10 15.71
CA MET A 1 -8.67 45.63 16.38
C MET A 1 -8.67 44.12 16.40
N LYS A 2 -9.03 43.55 17.55
CA LYS A 2 -8.95 42.14 17.93
C LYS A 2 -10.39 41.63 18.02
N LEU A 3 -10.77 40.66 17.20
CA LEU A 3 -12.07 39.96 17.20
C LEU A 3 -11.75 38.49 16.85
N SER A 4 -11.45 37.63 17.81
CA SER A 4 -12.37 37.05 18.80
C SER A 4 -13.30 36.01 18.17
N ASN A 5 -12.93 34.75 18.42
CA ASN A 5 -13.80 33.62 18.74
C ASN A 5 -14.77 33.15 17.67
N LEU A 6 -14.41 32.08 16.93
CA LEU A 6 -15.40 31.07 16.55
C LEU A 6 -14.80 29.66 16.62
N THR A 7 -15.36 28.91 17.58
CA THR A 7 -15.63 27.48 17.54
C THR A 7 -14.47 26.49 17.64
N SER A 8 -14.04 26.26 18.89
CA SER A 8 -13.89 24.89 19.39
C SER A 8 -15.24 24.17 19.28
N LEU A 9 -15.36 23.23 18.37
CA LEU A 9 -16.37 22.17 18.32
C LEU A 9 -15.65 20.96 17.71
N LEU A 10 -15.21 20.02 18.56
CA LEU A 10 -15.90 18.75 18.72
C LEU A 10 -15.75 17.85 17.49
N VAL A 11 -14.79 16.92 17.55
CA VAL A 11 -15.15 15.50 17.51
C VAL A 11 -14.01 14.68 18.14
N CYS A 12 -14.27 14.13 19.33
CA CYS A 12 -13.62 12.88 19.73
C CYS A 12 -14.20 11.79 18.84
N GLY A 13 -13.71 11.74 17.60
CA GLY A 13 -13.89 10.64 16.68
C GLY A 13 -12.65 9.77 16.77
N ALA A 14 -12.38 9.20 17.96
CA ALA A 14 -11.69 7.92 17.98
C ALA A 14 -12.67 6.92 17.35
N ALA A 15 -12.75 6.95 16.02
CA ALA A 15 -13.18 5.80 15.27
C ALA A 15 -12.18 4.72 15.67
N LEU A 16 -12.58 3.90 16.64
CA LEU A 16 -12.12 2.54 16.79
C LEU A 16 -12.51 1.82 15.50
N ILE A 17 -11.85 2.16 14.39
CA ILE A 17 -11.68 1.23 13.31
C ILE A 17 -10.90 0.10 13.98
N PRO A 18 -11.41 -1.14 13.96
CA PRO A 18 -10.60 -2.27 14.40
C PRO A 18 -9.40 -2.38 13.45
N LEU A 19 -8.33 -1.66 13.78
CA LEU A 19 -7.03 -1.63 13.11
C LEU A 19 -6.26 -2.95 13.33
N GLY A 20 -6.96 -4.09 13.29
CA GLY A 20 -6.44 -5.35 13.82
C GLY A 20 -6.89 -6.60 13.08
N ALA A 21 -7.39 -6.49 11.85
CA ALA A 21 -7.75 -7.67 11.06
C ALA A 21 -7.23 -7.65 9.60
N HIS A 22 -6.59 -6.57 9.14
CA HIS A 22 -6.10 -6.44 7.77
C HIS A 22 -4.57 -6.46 7.73
N ALA A 23 -4.01 -7.52 8.29
CA ALA A 23 -2.62 -7.54 8.69
C ALA A 23 -1.85 -8.63 7.91
N ALA A 24 -2.53 -9.74 7.59
CA ALA A 24 -2.14 -10.62 6.51
C ALA A 24 -2.65 -10.07 5.17
N MET A 25 -1.84 -10.17 4.12
CA MET A 25 -2.23 -9.91 2.74
C MET A 25 -3.16 -11.03 2.25
N ASP A 26 -4.39 -11.02 2.73
CA ASP A 26 -5.44 -11.96 2.31
C ASP A 26 -5.62 -11.92 0.78
N SER A 27 -6.21 -12.99 0.23
CA SER A 27 -6.43 -13.12 -1.21
C SER A 27 -7.23 -11.97 -1.82
N ALA A 28 -8.20 -11.38 -1.10
CA ALA A 28 -8.93 -10.22 -1.61
C ALA A 28 -8.04 -8.97 -1.65
N THR A 29 -7.30 -8.70 -0.57
CA THR A 29 -6.32 -7.58 -0.50
C THR A 29 -5.23 -7.72 -1.56
N ARG A 30 -4.68 -8.93 -1.73
CA ARG A 30 -3.68 -9.22 -2.77
C ARG A 30 -4.22 -8.98 -4.17
N ASN A 31 -5.44 -9.42 -4.44
CA ASN A 31 -6.08 -9.20 -5.75
C ASN A 31 -6.30 -7.71 -6.03
N THR A 32 -6.75 -6.93 -5.03
CA THR A 32 -6.89 -5.47 -5.15
C THR A 32 -5.54 -4.82 -5.44
N PHE A 33 -4.51 -5.14 -4.65
CA PHE A 33 -3.15 -4.62 -4.87
C PHE A 33 -2.62 -4.94 -6.26
N THR A 34 -2.74 -6.19 -6.74
CA THR A 34 -2.29 -6.58 -8.07
C THR A 34 -3.02 -5.77 -9.16
N LYS A 35 -4.33 -5.57 -9.03
CA LYS A 35 -5.11 -4.77 -9.99
C LYS A 35 -4.67 -3.31 -10.02
N GLU A 36 -4.48 -2.71 -8.85
CA GLU A 36 -4.01 -1.32 -8.74
C GLU A 36 -2.60 -1.15 -9.29
N CYS A 37 -1.70 -2.09 -8.99
CA CYS A 37 -0.35 -2.14 -9.53
C CYS A 37 -0.35 -2.28 -11.07
N VAL A 38 -1.18 -3.18 -11.62
CA VAL A 38 -1.33 -3.34 -13.08
C VAL A 38 -1.88 -2.07 -13.73
N ALA A 39 -2.88 -1.43 -13.11
CA ALA A 39 -3.44 -0.17 -13.60
C ALA A 39 -2.38 0.94 -13.61
N ALA A 40 -1.64 1.09 -12.51
CA ALA A 40 -0.56 2.07 -12.41
C ALA A 40 0.55 1.82 -13.44
N ALA A 41 1.01 0.58 -13.60
CA ALA A 41 2.02 0.22 -14.60
C ALA A 41 1.53 0.45 -16.04
N THR A 42 0.25 0.20 -16.32
CA THR A 42 -0.37 0.52 -17.61
C THR A 42 -0.36 2.03 -17.85
N GLN A 43 -0.64 2.85 -16.84
CA GLN A 43 -0.55 4.32 -16.93
C GLN A 43 0.89 4.80 -17.17
N GLN A 44 1.90 4.02 -16.76
CA GLN A 44 3.32 4.26 -17.04
C GLN A 44 3.76 3.74 -18.43
N GLY A 45 2.82 3.23 -19.26
CA GLY A 45 3.09 2.76 -20.62
C GLY A 45 3.62 1.33 -20.72
N VAL A 46 3.55 0.54 -19.64
CA VAL A 46 3.91 -0.89 -19.68
C VAL A 46 2.73 -1.70 -20.20
N ASN A 47 2.84 -2.22 -21.42
CA ASN A 47 1.68 -2.78 -22.15
C ASN A 47 1.56 -4.32 -22.08
N ASP A 48 2.54 -5.03 -21.54
CA ASP A 48 2.45 -6.48 -21.33
C ASP A 48 1.71 -6.79 -20.04
N LYS A 49 0.38 -6.91 -20.14
CA LYS A 49 -0.49 -7.15 -18.97
C LYS A 49 -0.13 -8.41 -18.20
N ALA A 50 0.32 -9.47 -18.87
CA ALA A 50 0.63 -10.73 -18.23
C ALA A 50 1.94 -10.63 -17.44
N ALA A 51 2.98 -10.04 -18.04
CA ALA A 51 4.24 -9.79 -17.35
C ALA A 51 4.08 -8.80 -16.19
N VAL A 52 3.27 -7.75 -16.37
CA VAL A 52 2.95 -6.79 -15.31
C VAL A 52 2.19 -7.46 -14.18
N ALA A 53 1.16 -8.27 -14.47
CA ALA A 53 0.42 -9.00 -13.45
C ALA A 53 1.34 -9.93 -12.65
N ALA A 54 2.22 -10.69 -13.31
CA ALA A 54 3.20 -11.55 -12.64
C ALA A 54 4.17 -10.76 -11.76
N HIS A 55 4.63 -9.59 -12.22
CA HIS A 55 5.49 -8.70 -11.44
C HIS A 55 4.78 -8.14 -10.20
N CYS A 56 3.55 -7.67 -10.36
CA CYS A 56 2.72 -7.14 -9.29
C CYS A 56 2.37 -8.24 -8.25
N GLU A 57 2.05 -9.45 -8.70
CA GLU A 57 1.82 -10.60 -7.80
C GLU A 57 3.08 -10.97 -7.04
N CYS A 58 4.25 -10.97 -7.69
CA CYS A 58 5.51 -11.19 -7.01
C CYS A 58 5.75 -10.14 -5.93
N GLY A 59 5.56 -8.85 -6.24
CA GLY A 59 5.69 -7.76 -5.28
C GLY A 59 4.75 -7.93 -4.08
N ALA A 60 3.50 -8.32 -4.33
CA ALA A 60 2.53 -8.59 -3.27
C ALA A 60 3.00 -9.71 -2.31
N LYS A 61 3.55 -10.80 -2.87
CA LYS A 61 4.12 -11.89 -2.06
C LYS A 61 5.34 -11.46 -1.26
N GLN A 62 6.19 -10.59 -1.81
CA GLN A 62 7.33 -10.04 -1.07
C GLN A 62 6.86 -9.18 0.11
N VAL A 63 5.81 -8.39 -0.10
CA VAL A 63 5.20 -7.59 0.98
C VAL A 63 4.63 -8.51 2.06
N GLU A 64 3.84 -9.51 1.68
CA GLU A 64 3.25 -10.49 2.59
C GLU A 64 4.31 -11.26 3.42
N ALA A 65 5.43 -11.64 2.80
CA ALA A 65 6.46 -12.46 3.46
C ALA A 65 7.44 -11.66 4.33
N HIS A 66 7.68 -10.38 4.04
CA HIS A 66 8.77 -9.61 4.65
C HIS A 66 8.32 -8.39 5.45
N PHE A 67 7.03 -8.10 5.49
CA PHE A 67 6.48 -6.98 6.24
C PHE A 67 5.54 -7.48 7.33
N THR A 68 5.56 -6.77 8.45
CA THR A 68 4.57 -6.96 9.49
C THR A 68 3.26 -6.30 9.05
N ASP A 69 2.16 -6.90 9.45
CA ASP A 69 0.84 -6.31 9.69
C ASP A 69 0.78 -4.77 9.77
N LYS A 70 1.55 -4.18 10.71
CA LYS A 70 1.59 -2.74 10.95
C LYS A 70 2.27 -1.97 9.81
N GLU A 71 3.35 -2.52 9.26
CA GLU A 71 4.06 -1.93 8.12
C GLU A 71 3.20 -2.03 6.84
N ILE A 72 2.49 -3.13 6.63
CA ILE A 72 1.53 -3.30 5.52
C ILE A 72 0.42 -2.26 5.63
N ALA A 73 -0.17 -2.10 6.83
CA ALA A 73 -1.17 -1.05 7.06
C ALA A 73 -0.64 0.35 6.74
N SER A 74 0.64 0.63 7.02
CA SER A 74 1.28 1.91 6.72
C SER A 74 1.54 2.12 5.22
N LEU A 75 1.73 1.03 4.45
CA LEU A 75 1.86 1.06 2.99
C LEU A 75 0.52 1.20 2.28
N SER A 76 -0.57 0.72 2.89
CA SER A 76 -1.93 0.74 2.33
C SER A 76 -2.78 1.94 2.76
N ASP A 77 -2.29 2.80 3.65
CA ASP A 77 -3.02 4.01 4.06
C ASP A 77 -3.07 5.02 2.92
N THR A 78 -4.27 5.32 2.44
CA THR A 78 -4.51 6.29 1.35
C THR A 78 -4.57 7.74 1.84
N ASN A 79 -4.63 7.95 3.17
CA ASN A 79 -4.69 9.27 3.80
C ASN A 79 -3.32 9.76 4.28
N ALA A 80 -2.31 8.89 4.25
CA ALA A 80 -0.96 9.19 4.69
C ALA A 80 0.06 8.80 3.62
N THR A 81 1.14 9.57 3.53
CA THR A 81 2.28 9.17 2.69
C THR A 81 2.98 7.97 3.34
N PRO A 82 3.20 6.85 2.63
CA PRO A 82 3.93 5.73 3.17
C PRO A 82 5.34 6.13 3.63
N PRO A 83 5.83 5.60 4.76
CA PRO A 83 7.18 5.88 5.22
C PRO A 83 8.22 5.50 4.15
N ALA A 84 9.12 6.43 3.81
CA ALA A 84 10.12 6.24 2.75
C ALA A 84 10.97 4.97 2.94
N ALA A 85 11.28 4.61 4.18
CA ALA A 85 12.01 3.38 4.50
C ALA A 85 11.25 2.10 4.11
N LEU A 86 9.92 2.09 4.27
CA LEU A 86 9.08 0.96 3.86
C LEU A 86 8.99 0.89 2.34
N THR A 87 8.78 2.02 1.66
CA THR A 87 8.81 2.09 0.19
C THR A 87 10.14 1.58 -0.37
N ALA A 88 11.26 2.05 0.17
CA ALA A 88 12.60 1.60 -0.24
C ALA A 88 12.81 0.10 -0.03
N LYS A 89 12.26 -0.47 1.06
CA LYS A 89 12.29 -1.91 1.32
C LYS A 89 11.46 -2.69 0.30
N VAL A 90 10.26 -2.22 -0.06
CA VAL A 90 9.43 -2.84 -1.11
C VAL A 90 10.19 -2.86 -2.42
N GLU A 91 10.68 -1.71 -2.85
CA GLU A 91 11.43 -1.60 -4.11
C GLU A 91 12.67 -2.50 -4.14
N LYS A 92 13.41 -2.58 -3.02
CA LYS A 92 14.56 -3.47 -2.90
C LYS A 92 14.15 -4.93 -3.11
N LEU A 93 13.14 -5.40 -2.38
CA LEU A 93 12.68 -6.78 -2.48
C LEU A 93 12.13 -7.11 -3.87
N VAL A 94 11.41 -6.18 -4.50
CA VAL A 94 10.92 -6.32 -5.87
C VAL A 94 12.08 -6.39 -6.87
N ARG A 95 13.10 -5.53 -6.75
CA ARG A 95 14.29 -5.59 -7.61
C ARG A 95 15.12 -6.86 -7.40
N GLU A 96 15.15 -7.40 -6.20
CA GLU A 96 15.94 -8.60 -5.88
C GLU A 96 15.21 -9.90 -6.28
N ASN A 97 13.88 -9.92 -6.19
CA ASN A 97 13.10 -11.17 -6.28
C ASN A 97 12.08 -11.20 -7.42
N CYS A 98 11.77 -10.06 -8.03
CA CYS A 98 10.69 -9.91 -9.01
C CYS A 98 11.16 -9.37 -10.37
N THR A 99 12.46 -9.44 -10.67
CA THR A 99 12.99 -9.21 -12.02
C THR A 99 12.54 -10.36 -12.90
N GLY A 100 11.53 -10.13 -13.74
CA GLY A 100 11.06 -11.14 -14.69
C GLY A 100 12.20 -11.62 -15.58
N THR A 101 12.73 -12.81 -15.29
CA THR A 101 13.55 -13.61 -16.23
C THR A 101 13.64 -15.03 -15.72
N LYS A 102 12.68 -15.86 -16.16
CA LYS A 102 13.03 -17.11 -16.80
C LYS A 102 12.04 -17.40 -17.91
#